data_AF-W4L9Y3-F1
#
_entry.id   AF-W4L9Y3-F1
#
_cell.length_a   1.000
_cell.length_b   1.000
_cell.length_c   1.000
_cell.angle_alpha   90.00
_cell.angle_beta   90.00
_cell.angle_gamma   90.00
#
_symmetry.space_group_name_H-M   'P 1'
#
loop_
_entity.id
_entity.type
_entity.pdbx_description
1 polymer ?
#
loop_
_entity_poly.entity_id
_entity_poly.type
_entity_poly.pdbx_seq_one_letter_code
_entity_poly.pdbx_strand_id
1 'polypeptide(L)'
;MNRCIRLLWILIFALVNVTPVLLQAAPLDLPHTPLSASTAAEPNVMLLFDNSGSMKNVIWAAGYDPTVIYPDWNPGSWSSYWNYVGDLEEGSCPNDYKMGQKSGTTKCLKLPAPLGDNDTRYYTNYLNYLFETHSNNSDLTTGAIPNDARLSVAQNVTSTLVNDTPGIRFGMTIFNTGNNTNEDEEGTSSNANKDHGGTIVAECGSDLATLQNAIGNTEAETNTPVAESLYEITRYFRGLDGYYNKNTTYTSPIQYRCQENHVVVITDGLPTFDSSFPTSFPTEDADVPSGSSLPDWDGLAPSTPLPSNDADRINPNHYPPYSDGTGEHESYEGAHLYLDDIAKFGYEIDLRQGGTDLEGASFDDPKFPKQTMRTSTIGFAAPYQMLKDAAEYGGGQYYSANNASELTQALQAALGNILSITSSAAAVASNSGRLQTDSYLYQSQFFTGEWYGHLRAIPLNETDGSLMPVAWDAQTQLDAHHADYTTTSDSRNIITYDDSLNNSTSTGKPFQWSDLSQPMKDMLHQNAAGVPDGEGEARLRLGCP
;
A
#
# COMPACT_ATOMS: atom_id res chain seq x y z
N MET A 1 10.68 70.45 66.39
CA MET A 1 11.13 70.55 67.80
C MET A 1 10.70 69.26 68.49
N ASN A 2 11.65 68.56 69.14
CA ASN A 2 11.56 67.22 69.76
C ASN A 2 11.56 66.03 68.78
N ARG A 3 12.73 65.38 68.60
CA ARG A 3 13.26 64.23 69.39
C ARG A 3 12.54 62.94 68.97
N CYS A 4 13.13 61.78 68.70
CA CYS A 4 14.47 61.21 68.75
C CYS A 4 14.22 59.69 68.86
N ILE A 5 14.91 58.88 68.06
CA ILE A 5 15.58 57.63 68.50
C ILE A 5 14.68 56.42 68.86
N ARG A 6 14.70 55.41 67.98
CA ARG A 6 15.31 54.07 68.19
C ARG A 6 15.28 53.36 66.82
N LEU A 7 16.36 53.29 66.04
CA LEU A 7 17.50 52.34 66.16
C LEU A 7 17.04 50.98 66.71
N LEU A 8 17.33 49.81 66.14
CA LEU A 8 18.12 49.31 65.01
C LEU A 8 18.07 47.76 65.22
N TRP A 9 18.67 46.95 64.34
CA TRP A 9 18.91 45.49 64.44
C TRP A 9 17.75 44.63 63.90
N ILE A 10 17.86 43.82 62.84
CA ILE A 10 18.97 43.12 62.14
C ILE A 10 18.40 42.76 60.73
N LEU A 11 19.03 43.17 59.61
CA LEU A 11 19.83 42.32 58.68
C LEU A 11 19.09 41.00 58.29
N ILE A 12 18.93 40.51 57.06
CA ILE A 12 19.70 40.62 55.81
C ILE A 12 18.95 39.76 54.76
N PHE A 13 18.93 40.20 53.50
CA PHE A 13 18.78 39.42 52.23
C PHE A 13 17.46 38.65 51.98
N ALA A 14 16.83 38.69 50.80
CA ALA A 14 17.26 39.08 49.46
C ALA A 14 16.07 39.64 48.65
N LEU A 15 16.31 40.72 47.90
CA LEU A 15 15.40 41.22 46.86
C LEU A 15 15.44 40.25 45.67
N VAL A 16 14.34 39.55 45.42
CA VAL A 16 14.06 38.92 44.13
C VAL A 16 13.46 39.99 43.22
N ASN A 17 14.15 40.28 42.11
CA ASN A 17 13.59 41.06 41.01
C ASN A 17 12.43 40.26 40.40
N VAL A 18 11.19 40.69 40.63
CA VAL A 18 10.03 40.19 39.90
C VAL A 18 9.85 41.07 38.66
N THR A 19 10.36 40.61 37.52
CA THR A 19 9.90 41.10 36.22
C THR A 19 8.48 40.59 35.98
N PRO A 20 7.53 41.41 35.52
CA PRO A 20 6.23 40.92 35.10
C PRO A 20 6.41 40.10 33.82
N VAL A 21 6.31 38.78 33.92
CA VAL A 21 6.09 37.91 32.77
C VAL A 21 4.69 38.23 32.26
N LEU A 22 4.61 38.98 31.17
CA LEU A 22 3.45 38.96 30.30
C LEU A 22 3.34 37.53 29.77
N LEU A 23 2.40 36.76 30.32
CA LEU A 23 1.94 35.51 29.70
C LEU A 23 1.32 35.87 28.35
N GLN A 24 2.17 35.88 27.32
CA GLN A 24 1.71 35.83 25.96
C GLN A 24 1.25 34.38 25.73
N ALA A 25 -0.07 34.18 25.69
CA ALA A 25 -0.64 32.91 25.27
C ALA A 25 -0.03 32.59 23.89
N ALA A 26 0.63 31.45 23.78
CA ALA A 26 1.05 30.94 22.49
C ALA A 26 -0.20 30.84 21.60
N PRO A 27 -0.12 31.16 20.29
CA PRO A 27 -1.21 30.88 19.39
C PRO A 27 -1.54 29.40 19.51
N LEU A 28 -2.82 29.10 19.78
CA LEU A 28 -3.35 27.75 19.77
C LEU A 28 -3.29 27.28 18.32
N ASP A 29 -2.19 26.60 17.97
CA ASP A 29 -2.10 25.89 16.71
C ASP A 29 -2.99 24.66 16.85
N LEU A 30 -4.24 24.80 16.44
CA LEU A 30 -5.17 23.68 16.37
C LEU A 30 -4.62 22.75 15.27
N PRO A 31 -4.39 21.47 15.55
CA PRO A 31 -3.89 20.54 14.55
C PRO A 31 -4.82 20.56 13.33
N HIS A 32 -4.24 20.75 12.14
CA HIS A 32 -4.95 20.67 10.86
C HIS A 32 -5.23 19.23 10.42
N THR A 33 -4.83 18.26 11.25
CA THR A 33 -5.33 16.89 11.26
C THR A 33 -6.36 16.78 12.39
N PRO A 34 -7.53 16.13 12.18
CA PRO A 34 -8.47 15.91 13.27
C PRO A 34 -7.73 15.29 14.45
N LEU A 35 -8.00 15.76 15.67
CA LEU A 35 -7.47 15.18 16.90
C LEU A 35 -8.08 13.78 17.06
N SER A 36 -7.52 12.80 16.36
CA SER A 36 -7.87 11.41 16.47
C SER A 36 -7.34 10.92 17.81
N ALA A 37 -8.21 10.90 18.83
CA ALA A 37 -8.03 9.96 19.94
C ALA A 37 -8.37 8.55 19.42
N SER A 38 -7.67 8.04 18.41
CA SER A 38 -7.92 6.70 17.89
C SER A 38 -7.27 5.67 18.80
N THR A 39 -8.08 4.82 19.42
CA THR A 39 -7.67 3.50 19.91
C THR A 39 -7.75 2.45 18.79
N ALA A 40 -7.66 2.87 17.52
CA ALA A 40 -7.60 1.95 16.39
C ALA A 40 -6.14 1.55 16.20
N ALA A 41 -5.89 0.25 16.03
CA ALA A 41 -4.56 -0.25 15.72
C ALA A 41 -4.06 0.42 14.44
N GLU A 42 -2.86 1.00 14.47
CA GLU A 42 -2.22 1.55 13.27
C GLU A 42 -2.08 0.43 12.22
N PRO A 43 -2.39 0.67 10.94
CA PRO A 43 -2.34 -0.37 9.93
C PRO A 43 -0.88 -0.73 9.63
N ASN A 44 -0.62 -2.01 9.35
CA ASN A 44 0.66 -2.44 8.80
C ASN A 44 0.65 -2.23 7.29
N VAL A 45 1.65 -1.53 6.76
CA VAL A 45 1.80 -1.30 5.31
C VAL A 45 3.20 -1.72 4.88
N MET A 46 3.30 -2.85 4.19
CA MET A 46 4.54 -3.33 3.60
C MET A 46 4.68 -2.79 2.18
N LEU A 47 5.77 -2.08 1.91
CA LEU A 47 6.11 -1.63 0.56
C LEU A 47 6.93 -2.73 -0.13
N LEU A 48 6.40 -3.35 -1.18
CA LEU A 48 7.19 -4.21 -2.07
C LEU A 48 7.79 -3.31 -3.15
N PHE A 49 9.06 -2.98 -2.99
CA PHE A 49 9.76 -1.96 -3.74
C PHE A 49 10.71 -2.60 -4.76
N ASP A 50 10.43 -2.39 -6.03
CA ASP A 50 11.21 -2.92 -7.14
C ASP A 50 12.63 -2.35 -7.17
N ASN A 51 13.61 -3.26 -7.07
CA ASN A 51 15.04 -3.00 -7.18
C ASN A 51 15.65 -3.75 -8.37
N SER A 52 14.83 -4.13 -9.35
CA SER A 52 15.27 -4.81 -10.55
C SER A 52 16.05 -3.86 -11.46
N GLY A 53 16.85 -4.43 -12.37
CA GLY A 53 17.65 -3.66 -13.30
C GLY A 53 16.83 -2.72 -14.21
N SER A 54 15.53 -2.97 -14.46
CA SER A 54 14.69 -2.06 -15.26
C SER A 54 14.50 -0.70 -14.59
N MET A 55 14.59 -0.61 -13.26
CA MET A 55 14.51 0.65 -12.52
C MET A 55 15.67 1.62 -12.82
N LYS A 56 16.71 1.16 -13.54
CA LYS A 56 17.77 2.02 -14.13
C LYS A 56 17.30 2.84 -15.33
N ASN A 57 16.12 2.57 -15.87
CA ASN A 57 15.59 3.32 -17.00
C ASN A 57 15.30 4.77 -16.60
N VAL A 58 15.55 5.68 -17.55
CA VAL A 58 15.15 7.08 -17.40
C VAL A 58 13.62 7.24 -17.42
N ILE A 59 13.15 8.32 -16.80
CA ILE A 59 11.76 8.76 -16.97
C ILE A 59 11.53 9.19 -18.42
N TRP A 60 10.45 8.69 -19.02
CA TRP A 60 10.12 8.99 -20.40
C TRP A 60 9.67 10.45 -20.57
N ALA A 61 9.99 11.01 -21.73
CA ALA A 61 9.44 12.28 -22.17
C ALA A 61 7.93 12.18 -22.39
N ALA A 62 7.19 13.23 -22.06
CA ALA A 62 5.72 13.25 -22.10
C ALA A 62 5.08 12.94 -23.49
N GLY A 63 5.85 13.04 -24.58
CA GLY A 63 5.38 12.73 -25.94
C GLY A 63 5.66 11.30 -26.41
N TYR A 64 6.31 10.47 -25.59
CA TYR A 64 6.61 9.08 -25.92
C TYR A 64 5.39 8.19 -25.65
N ASP A 65 5.00 7.39 -26.64
CA ASP A 65 4.00 6.33 -26.52
C ASP A 65 4.68 4.97 -26.65
N PRO A 66 4.78 4.17 -25.57
CA PRO A 66 5.44 2.87 -25.62
C PRO A 66 4.75 1.86 -26.55
N THR A 67 3.48 2.06 -26.90
CA THR A 67 2.75 1.15 -27.80
C THR A 67 3.04 1.40 -29.28
N VAL A 68 3.74 2.49 -29.60
CA VAL A 68 4.12 2.86 -30.97
C VAL A 68 5.54 2.40 -31.27
N ILE A 69 5.72 1.66 -32.36
CA ILE A 69 7.05 1.32 -32.88
C ILE A 69 7.58 2.54 -33.65
N TYR A 70 8.63 3.17 -33.13
CA TYR A 70 9.27 4.32 -33.78
C TYR A 70 10.26 3.86 -34.85
N PRO A 71 10.54 4.71 -35.87
CA PRO A 71 11.49 4.35 -36.92
C PRO A 71 12.87 4.01 -36.35
N ASP A 72 13.47 2.94 -36.86
CA ASP A 72 14.74 2.44 -36.36
C ASP A 72 15.89 3.42 -36.64
N TRP A 73 16.50 3.91 -35.55
CA TRP A 73 17.69 4.76 -35.53
C TRP A 73 18.93 4.00 -35.03
N ASN A 74 18.84 2.68 -34.83
CA ASN A 74 19.97 1.86 -34.41
C ASN A 74 21.07 1.89 -35.49
N PRO A 75 22.29 2.37 -35.17
CA PRO A 75 23.41 2.36 -36.11
C PRO A 75 24.04 0.97 -36.31
N GLY A 76 23.50 -0.06 -35.66
CA GLY A 76 23.93 -1.46 -35.72
C GLY A 76 24.63 -1.95 -34.46
N SER A 77 24.94 -1.05 -33.51
CA SER A 77 25.59 -1.38 -32.23
C SER A 77 24.65 -1.41 -31.04
N TRP A 78 23.43 -0.87 -31.15
CA TRP A 78 22.48 -0.92 -30.04
C TRP A 78 21.91 -2.34 -29.92
N SER A 79 21.73 -2.78 -28.68
CA SER A 79 20.90 -3.93 -28.34
C SER A 79 19.47 -3.72 -28.84
N SER A 80 18.78 -4.81 -29.16
CA SER A 80 17.41 -4.76 -29.64
C SER A 80 16.44 -4.22 -28.59
N TYR A 81 16.71 -4.44 -27.30
CA TYR A 81 15.72 -4.19 -26.25
C TYR A 81 16.00 -2.92 -25.41
N TRP A 82 17.16 -2.85 -24.75
CA TRP A 82 17.59 -1.70 -23.96
C TRP A 82 19.11 -1.55 -24.02
N ASN A 83 19.59 -0.34 -23.74
CA ASN A 83 21.01 0.01 -23.78
C ASN A 83 21.40 0.86 -22.58
N TYR A 84 22.60 0.66 -22.05
CA TYR A 84 23.22 1.66 -21.19
C TYR A 84 23.66 2.85 -22.04
N VAL A 85 23.48 4.06 -21.52
CA VAL A 85 23.85 5.28 -22.26
C VAL A 85 25.34 5.34 -22.57
N GLY A 86 26.20 4.79 -21.70
CA GLY A 86 27.64 4.67 -21.90
C GLY A 86 28.03 3.77 -23.07
N ASP A 87 27.26 2.70 -23.31
CA ASP A 87 27.50 1.73 -24.38
C ASP A 87 27.07 2.24 -25.76
N LEU A 88 26.24 3.29 -25.81
CA LEU A 88 25.87 3.92 -27.07
C LEU A 88 27.09 4.56 -27.72
N GLU A 89 27.32 4.23 -28.99
CA GLU A 89 28.46 4.73 -29.74
C GLU A 89 28.38 6.24 -30.00
N GLU A 90 29.51 6.92 -29.91
CA GLU A 90 29.64 8.32 -30.31
C GLU A 90 29.82 8.44 -31.84
N GLY A 91 30.51 7.48 -32.46
CA GLY A 91 30.71 7.46 -33.91
C GLY A 91 31.35 8.75 -34.45
N SER A 92 30.62 9.45 -35.32
CA SER A 92 31.04 10.74 -35.90
C SER A 92 30.54 11.96 -35.11
N CYS A 93 29.88 11.75 -33.97
CA CYS A 93 29.32 12.80 -33.15
C CYS A 93 30.38 13.50 -32.28
N PRO A 94 30.09 14.72 -31.80
CA PRO A 94 30.92 15.38 -30.79
C PRO A 94 31.05 14.54 -29.51
N ASN A 95 32.08 14.81 -28.71
CA ASN A 95 32.25 14.17 -27.40
C ASN A 95 30.97 14.28 -26.54
N ASP A 96 30.62 13.21 -25.84
CA ASP A 96 29.41 13.03 -25.02
C ASP A 96 28.09 12.95 -25.82
N TYR A 97 28.12 13.06 -27.16
CA TYR A 97 26.94 12.88 -27.99
C TYR A 97 26.89 11.47 -28.53
N LYS A 98 25.68 10.90 -28.53
CA LYS A 98 25.41 9.54 -29.00
C LYS A 98 24.84 9.58 -30.41
N MET A 99 25.28 8.63 -31.22
CA MET A 99 24.92 8.54 -32.63
C MET A 99 23.69 7.66 -32.83
N GLY A 100 22.74 8.18 -33.60
CA GLY A 100 21.68 7.39 -34.22
C GLY A 100 21.76 7.50 -35.73
N GLN A 101 21.41 6.43 -36.44
CA GLN A 101 21.46 6.37 -37.90
C GLN A 101 20.20 5.75 -38.49
N LYS A 102 19.62 6.43 -39.49
CA LYS A 102 18.43 5.97 -40.22
C LYS A 102 18.57 6.29 -41.70
N SER A 103 18.52 5.27 -42.55
CA SER A 103 18.57 5.41 -44.02
C SER A 103 19.71 6.32 -44.54
N GLY A 104 20.90 6.21 -43.96
CA GLY A 104 22.08 7.01 -44.32
C GLY A 104 22.12 8.42 -43.72
N THR A 105 21.09 8.82 -42.96
CA THR A 105 21.10 10.05 -42.16
C THR A 105 21.65 9.75 -40.76
N THR A 106 22.63 10.53 -40.32
CA THR A 106 23.19 10.46 -38.97
C THR A 106 22.69 11.65 -38.15
N LYS A 107 22.27 11.37 -36.91
CA LYS A 107 21.95 12.37 -35.89
C LYS A 107 22.77 12.12 -34.63
N CYS A 108 23.11 13.20 -33.95
CA CYS A 108 23.86 13.23 -32.71
C CYS A 108 22.98 13.86 -31.63
N LEU A 109 22.79 13.18 -30.50
CA LEU A 109 22.05 13.69 -29.35
C LEU A 109 22.89 13.54 -28.08
N LYS A 110 22.94 14.58 -27.25
CA LYS A 110 23.48 14.45 -25.88
C LYS A 110 22.36 13.98 -24.97
N LEU A 111 22.52 12.79 -24.40
CA LEU A 111 21.50 12.13 -23.60
C LEU A 111 21.77 12.32 -22.09
N PRO A 112 20.73 12.55 -21.26
CA PRO A 112 20.86 12.52 -19.81
C PRO A 112 21.36 11.17 -19.28
N ALA A 113 22.18 11.24 -18.23
CA ALA A 113 22.71 10.07 -17.53
C ALA A 113 22.56 10.24 -16.01
N PRO A 114 21.33 10.27 -15.46
CA PRO A 114 21.07 10.58 -14.05
C PRO A 114 21.73 9.61 -13.06
N LEU A 115 22.01 8.36 -13.47
CA LEU A 115 22.75 7.38 -12.66
C LEU A 115 24.22 7.25 -13.07
N GLY A 116 24.67 8.10 -14.00
CA GLY A 116 25.95 7.94 -14.70
C GLY A 116 25.86 7.03 -15.92
N ASP A 117 26.93 7.01 -16.71
CA ASP A 117 26.94 6.41 -18.04
C ASP A 117 26.75 4.89 -18.04
N ASN A 118 27.31 4.21 -17.04
CA ASN A 118 27.28 2.75 -16.96
C ASN A 118 26.01 2.20 -16.29
N ASP A 119 25.19 3.08 -15.72
CA ASP A 119 24.03 2.69 -14.92
C ASP A 119 22.71 3.31 -15.38
N THR A 120 22.73 4.25 -16.33
CA THR A 120 21.51 4.79 -16.92
C THR A 120 21.08 3.97 -18.12
N ARG A 121 19.87 3.39 -18.08
CA ARG A 121 19.29 2.62 -19.18
C ARG A 121 18.30 3.42 -20.02
N TYR A 122 18.26 3.09 -21.31
CA TYR A 122 17.23 3.52 -22.25
C TYR A 122 16.70 2.31 -23.00
N TYR A 123 15.37 2.15 -23.05
CA TYR A 123 14.74 1.25 -24.01
C TYR A 123 15.06 1.67 -25.45
N THR A 124 15.33 0.69 -26.33
CA THR A 124 15.70 0.94 -27.73
C THR A 124 14.61 1.67 -28.48
N ASN A 125 13.35 1.33 -28.26
CA ASN A 125 12.23 2.05 -28.88
C ASN A 125 12.11 3.51 -28.40
N TYR A 126 12.48 3.78 -27.14
CA TYR A 126 12.54 5.15 -26.62
C TYR A 126 13.69 5.95 -27.24
N LEU A 127 14.86 5.33 -27.45
CA LEU A 127 15.94 5.95 -28.24
C LEU A 127 15.45 6.29 -29.65
N ASN A 128 14.78 5.37 -30.33
CA ASN A 128 14.21 5.61 -31.66
C ASN A 128 13.26 6.82 -31.67
N TYR A 129 12.39 6.96 -30.66
CA TYR A 129 11.55 8.15 -30.49
C TYR A 129 12.37 9.43 -30.35
N LEU A 130 13.40 9.44 -29.50
CA LEU A 130 14.23 10.62 -29.27
C LEU A 130 14.96 11.06 -30.54
N PHE A 131 15.56 10.11 -31.27
CA PHE A 131 16.27 10.39 -32.52
C PHE A 131 15.32 10.75 -33.67
N GLU A 132 14.09 10.25 -33.69
CA GLU A 132 13.08 10.69 -34.66
C GLU A 132 12.65 12.14 -34.37
N THR A 133 12.39 12.46 -33.10
CA THR A 133 11.73 13.70 -32.66
C THR A 133 12.68 14.90 -32.61
N HIS A 134 13.91 14.72 -32.14
CA HIS A 134 14.83 15.83 -31.91
C HIS A 134 15.71 16.13 -33.13
N SER A 135 16.11 17.40 -33.26
CA SER A 135 17.05 17.86 -34.29
C SER A 135 18.47 17.30 -34.06
N ASN A 136 19.25 17.21 -35.14
CA ASN A 136 20.67 16.87 -35.02
C ASN A 136 21.41 17.85 -34.10
N ASN A 137 22.35 17.34 -33.28
CA ASN A 137 23.13 18.07 -32.29
C ASN A 137 22.30 18.73 -31.17
N SER A 138 21.15 18.16 -30.81
CA SER A 138 20.37 18.64 -29.67
C SER A 138 20.99 18.15 -28.36
N ASP A 139 21.06 19.05 -27.37
CA ASP A 139 21.46 18.72 -26.02
C ASP A 139 20.22 18.48 -25.14
N LEU A 140 19.90 17.21 -24.91
CA LEU A 140 18.69 16.84 -24.16
C LEU A 140 18.89 16.92 -22.64
N THR A 141 20.10 17.16 -22.16
CA THR A 141 20.41 17.35 -20.73
C THR A 141 19.89 18.69 -20.18
N THR A 142 19.52 19.61 -21.08
CA THR A 142 19.09 20.97 -20.74
C THR A 142 17.60 21.09 -20.37
N GLY A 143 16.96 19.97 -20.00
CA GLY A 143 15.54 19.92 -19.63
C GLY A 143 14.58 19.72 -20.79
N ALA A 144 15.08 19.29 -21.97
CA ALA A 144 14.23 18.92 -23.10
C ALA A 144 13.44 17.63 -22.83
N ILE A 145 14.00 16.75 -22.00
CA ILE A 145 13.36 15.55 -21.45
C ILE A 145 13.69 15.47 -19.94
N PRO A 146 12.96 14.67 -19.15
CA PRO A 146 13.30 14.42 -17.75
C PRO A 146 14.74 13.94 -17.56
N ASN A 147 15.39 14.34 -16.47
CA ASN A 147 16.76 13.94 -16.13
C ASN A 147 16.77 13.18 -14.80
N ASP A 148 15.89 12.18 -14.71
CA ASP A 148 15.70 11.34 -13.54
C ASP A 148 15.62 9.88 -13.98
N ALA A 149 16.11 8.96 -13.15
CA ALA A 149 15.89 7.53 -13.31
C ALA A 149 14.72 7.06 -12.46
N ARG A 150 14.07 5.96 -12.87
CA ARG A 150 12.91 5.40 -12.17
C ARG A 150 13.22 5.09 -10.71
N LEU A 151 14.35 4.45 -10.42
CA LEU A 151 14.78 4.17 -9.04
C LEU A 151 14.85 5.44 -8.19
N SER A 152 15.56 6.47 -8.64
CA SER A 152 15.73 7.71 -7.88
C SER A 152 14.41 8.42 -7.64
N VAL A 153 13.49 8.39 -8.60
CA VAL A 153 12.14 8.93 -8.43
C VAL A 153 11.37 8.14 -7.38
N ALA A 154 11.37 6.81 -7.47
CA ALA A 154 10.68 5.94 -6.52
C ALA A 154 11.23 6.12 -5.09
N GLN A 155 12.55 6.23 -4.93
CA GLN A 155 13.20 6.49 -3.63
C GLN A 155 12.78 7.83 -3.05
N ASN A 156 12.86 8.91 -3.83
CA ASN A 156 12.53 10.26 -3.36
C ASN A 156 11.05 10.39 -2.95
N VAL A 157 10.15 9.85 -3.77
CA VAL A 157 8.71 9.89 -3.48
C VAL A 157 8.37 9.04 -2.26
N THR A 158 8.91 7.82 -2.19
CA THR A 158 8.65 6.91 -1.05
C THR A 158 9.24 7.47 0.25
N SER A 159 10.45 8.02 0.21
CA SER A 159 11.08 8.70 1.36
C SER A 159 10.22 9.86 1.88
N THR A 160 9.68 10.68 0.98
CA THR A 160 8.77 11.77 1.36
C THR A 160 7.49 11.23 1.96
N LEU A 161 6.90 10.20 1.35
CA LEU A 161 5.63 9.60 1.77
C LEU A 161 5.70 9.03 3.19
N VAL A 162 6.72 8.23 3.50
CA VAL A 162 6.87 7.60 4.83
C VAL A 162 7.19 8.62 5.92
N ASN A 163 7.84 9.73 5.56
CA ASN A 163 8.09 10.84 6.49
C ASN A 163 6.81 11.63 6.80
N ASP A 164 5.97 11.84 5.79
CA ASP A 164 4.80 12.73 5.87
C ASP A 164 3.51 12.02 6.31
N THR A 165 3.54 10.70 6.49
CA THR A 165 2.36 9.89 6.86
C THR A 165 2.54 9.17 8.21
N PRO A 166 2.56 9.91 9.34
CA PRO A 166 2.56 9.27 10.66
C PRO A 166 1.24 8.53 10.91
N GLY A 167 1.27 7.52 11.79
CA GLY A 167 0.09 6.69 12.10
C GLY A 167 -0.06 5.46 11.22
N ILE A 168 1.00 5.07 10.50
CA ILE A 168 1.11 3.82 9.74
C ILE A 168 2.38 3.09 10.19
N ARG A 169 2.27 1.77 10.34
CA ARG A 169 3.40 0.88 10.62
C ARG A 169 4.02 0.41 9.31
N PHE A 170 4.87 1.25 8.73
CA PHE A 170 5.55 0.94 7.48
C PHE A 170 6.59 -0.16 7.64
N GLY A 171 6.63 -1.06 6.66
CA GLY A 171 7.74 -1.98 6.40
C GLY A 171 8.15 -1.85 4.93
N MET A 172 9.29 -2.44 4.58
CA MET A 172 9.80 -2.46 3.22
C MET A 172 10.44 -3.81 2.88
N THR A 173 10.09 -4.33 1.72
CA THR A 173 10.66 -5.51 1.07
C THR A 173 11.20 -5.10 -0.29
N ILE A 174 12.36 -5.62 -0.66
CA ILE A 174 12.94 -5.52 -2.01
C ILE A 174 13.18 -6.93 -2.57
N PHE A 175 13.47 -7.07 -3.86
CA PHE A 175 13.88 -8.38 -4.39
C PHE A 175 15.25 -8.77 -3.86
N ASN A 176 15.48 -10.08 -3.72
CA ASN A 176 16.74 -10.60 -3.19
C ASN A 176 17.94 -10.14 -4.02
N THR A 177 18.98 -9.65 -3.35
CA THR A 177 20.24 -9.19 -3.99
C THR A 177 21.32 -10.27 -4.04
N GLY A 178 21.03 -11.47 -3.51
CA GLY A 178 22.01 -12.56 -3.38
C GLY A 178 23.04 -12.37 -2.27
N ASN A 179 23.10 -11.19 -1.62
CA ASN A 179 24.00 -10.92 -0.49
C ASN A 179 23.50 -11.49 0.85
N ASN A 180 22.26 -12.00 0.89
CA ASN A 180 21.61 -12.54 2.08
C ASN A 180 21.88 -14.04 2.30
N THR A 181 22.75 -14.64 1.49
CA THR A 181 23.14 -16.04 1.68
C THR A 181 24.17 -16.12 2.80
N ASN A 182 23.81 -16.74 3.93
CA ASN A 182 24.82 -17.35 4.78
C ASN A 182 25.61 -18.35 3.90
N GLU A 183 26.94 -18.18 3.82
CA GLU A 183 27.86 -18.91 2.93
C GLU A 183 28.00 -20.43 3.22
N ASP A 184 27.04 -21.05 3.90
CA ASP A 184 27.16 -22.41 4.41
C ASP A 184 26.16 -23.34 3.72
N GLU A 185 26.46 -23.74 2.47
CA GLU A 185 26.46 -25.16 2.05
C GLU A 185 26.66 -25.31 0.53
N GLU A 186 27.83 -25.86 0.21
CA GLU A 186 28.22 -26.29 -1.12
C GLU A 186 27.33 -27.47 -1.58
N GLY A 187 26.43 -27.25 -2.53
CA GLY A 187 25.96 -28.33 -3.41
C GLY A 187 24.50 -28.78 -3.40
N THR A 188 23.54 -27.98 -2.94
CA THR A 188 22.12 -28.16 -3.35
C THR A 188 21.54 -26.80 -3.77
N SER A 189 20.73 -26.79 -4.83
CA SER A 189 20.29 -25.59 -5.55
C SER A 189 19.81 -24.45 -4.65
N SER A 190 20.49 -23.32 -4.82
CA SER A 190 20.41 -22.03 -4.16
C SER A 190 19.11 -21.26 -4.47
N ASN A 191 18.12 -21.29 -3.57
CA ASN A 191 16.89 -20.47 -3.70
C ASN A 191 16.95 -19.12 -2.94
N ALA A 192 18.07 -18.80 -2.28
CA ALA A 192 18.40 -17.46 -1.78
C ALA A 192 19.31 -16.70 -2.77
N ASN A 193 19.29 -17.11 -4.04
CA ASN A 193 20.02 -16.45 -5.12
C ASN A 193 19.28 -15.14 -5.47
N LYS A 194 19.99 -14.14 -6.00
CA LYS A 194 19.43 -12.86 -6.49
C LYS A 194 18.31 -13.01 -7.55
N ASP A 195 18.10 -14.24 -8.00
CA ASP A 195 17.14 -14.60 -9.01
C ASP A 195 15.74 -14.80 -8.42
N HIS A 196 15.60 -15.17 -7.14
CA HIS A 196 14.30 -15.58 -6.56
C HIS A 196 13.94 -14.86 -5.27
N GLY A 197 12.64 -14.59 -5.08
CA GLY A 197 12.04 -14.07 -3.85
C GLY A 197 12.46 -12.66 -3.45
N GLY A 198 11.96 -12.25 -2.28
CA GLY A 198 12.19 -10.93 -1.71
C GLY A 198 12.81 -11.01 -0.32
N THR A 199 13.41 -9.90 0.13
CA THR A 199 13.99 -9.74 1.46
C THR A 199 13.36 -8.55 2.17
N ILE A 200 12.98 -8.75 3.44
CA ILE A 200 12.45 -7.70 4.30
C ILE A 200 13.64 -6.87 4.78
N VAL A 201 13.77 -5.66 4.26
CA VAL A 201 14.85 -4.71 4.62
C VAL A 201 14.44 -3.76 5.74
N ALA A 202 13.14 -3.66 6.02
CA ALA A 202 12.60 -3.01 7.20
C ALA A 202 11.29 -3.69 7.61
N GLU A 203 11.18 -4.10 8.87
CA GLU A 203 9.97 -4.70 9.42
C GLU A 203 8.86 -3.64 9.61
N CYS A 204 7.59 -4.05 9.56
CA CYS A 204 6.45 -3.17 9.79
C CYS A 204 6.51 -2.54 11.20
N GLY A 205 6.62 -1.21 11.24
CA GLY A 205 6.77 -0.42 12.47
C GLY A 205 8.23 -0.19 12.87
N SER A 206 9.18 -0.43 11.97
CA SER A 206 10.57 0.04 12.10
C SER A 206 10.61 1.56 12.27
N ASP A 207 11.65 2.07 12.94
CA ASP A 207 11.83 3.50 13.07
C ASP A 207 12.10 4.17 11.71
N LEU A 208 11.78 5.47 11.62
CA LEU A 208 11.90 6.23 10.38
C LEU A 208 13.33 6.23 9.82
N ALA A 209 14.37 6.21 10.67
CA ALA A 209 15.75 6.20 10.18
C ALA A 209 16.09 4.87 9.52
N THR A 210 15.65 3.75 10.08
CA THR A 210 15.77 2.42 9.47
C THR A 210 15.07 2.36 8.11
N LEU A 211 13.83 2.84 8.03
CA LEU A 211 13.08 2.90 6.76
C LEU A 211 13.75 3.81 5.72
N GLN A 212 14.18 5.01 6.11
CA GLN A 212 14.88 5.95 5.22
C GLN A 212 16.19 5.36 4.70
N ASN A 213 16.94 4.65 5.54
CA ASN A 213 18.16 3.95 5.13
C ASN A 213 17.85 2.80 4.15
N ALA A 214 16.80 2.01 4.40
CA ALA A 214 16.39 0.94 3.48
C ALA A 214 16.02 1.51 2.09
N ILE A 215 15.25 2.60 2.05
CA ILE A 215 14.89 3.29 0.80
C ILE A 215 16.14 3.82 0.10
N GLY A 216 16.97 4.60 0.81
CA GLY A 216 18.13 5.28 0.24
C GLY A 216 19.25 4.35 -0.22
N ASN A 217 19.39 3.16 0.39
CA ASN A 217 20.42 2.17 0.04
C ASN A 217 19.96 1.16 -1.01
N THR A 218 18.71 1.25 -1.49
CA THR A 218 18.24 0.35 -2.54
C THR A 218 18.98 0.62 -3.85
N GLU A 219 19.51 -0.42 -4.48
CA GLU A 219 20.19 -0.37 -5.78
C GLU A 219 19.45 -1.21 -6.82
N ALA A 220 19.43 -0.75 -8.08
CA ALA A 220 18.72 -1.43 -9.17
C ALA A 220 19.59 -2.51 -9.84
N GLU A 221 19.61 -3.73 -9.29
CA GLU A 221 20.57 -4.77 -9.68
C GLU A 221 19.98 -6.18 -9.88
N THR A 222 18.72 -6.39 -9.54
CA THR A 222 18.10 -7.72 -9.47
C THR A 222 17.26 -8.06 -10.71
N ASN A 223 16.70 -9.28 -10.72
CA ASN A 223 15.56 -9.64 -11.57
C ASN A 223 14.25 -9.15 -10.93
N THR A 224 13.10 -9.56 -11.47
CA THR A 224 11.77 -9.11 -11.00
C THR A 224 10.92 -10.28 -10.46
N PRO A 225 11.32 -10.97 -9.37
CA PRO A 225 10.57 -12.08 -8.78
C PRO A 225 9.42 -11.57 -7.89
N VAL A 226 8.46 -10.86 -8.49
CA VAL A 226 7.46 -10.07 -7.76
C VAL A 226 6.41 -10.94 -7.05
N ALA A 227 5.94 -12.02 -7.66
CA ALA A 227 4.99 -12.95 -7.04
C ALA A 227 5.66 -13.78 -5.94
N GLU A 228 6.88 -14.26 -6.16
CA GLU A 228 7.70 -14.93 -5.15
C GLU A 228 7.96 -14.01 -3.94
N SER A 229 8.25 -12.74 -4.19
CA SER A 229 8.46 -11.75 -3.13
C SER A 229 7.18 -11.46 -2.35
N LEU A 230 6.04 -11.38 -3.03
CA LEU A 230 4.76 -11.24 -2.36
C LEU A 230 4.44 -12.47 -1.51
N TYR A 231 4.78 -13.67 -1.98
CA TYR A 231 4.62 -14.90 -1.20
C TYR A 231 5.49 -14.86 0.07
N GLU A 232 6.75 -14.41 -0.02
CA GLU A 232 7.60 -14.22 1.16
C GLU A 232 6.99 -13.21 2.15
N ILE A 233 6.35 -12.13 1.65
CA ILE A 233 5.63 -11.18 2.49
C ILE A 233 4.44 -11.85 3.21
N THR A 234 3.69 -12.76 2.55
CA THR A 234 2.63 -13.51 3.26
C THR A 234 3.18 -14.33 4.42
N ARG A 235 4.36 -14.96 4.23
CA ARG A 235 5.05 -15.73 5.27
C ARG A 235 5.54 -14.84 6.40
N TYR A 236 6.03 -13.64 6.09
CA TYR A 236 6.36 -12.62 7.09
C TYR A 236 5.14 -12.22 7.93
N PHE A 237 4.01 -11.91 7.30
CA PHE A 237 2.79 -11.57 8.02
C PHE A 237 2.25 -12.72 8.89
N ARG A 238 2.46 -13.97 8.46
CA ARG A 238 2.09 -15.17 9.22
C ARG A 238 3.07 -15.55 10.32
N GLY A 239 4.28 -15.00 10.30
CA GLY A 239 5.34 -15.34 11.26
C GLY A 239 5.91 -16.75 11.04
N LEU A 240 6.03 -17.16 9.78
CA LEU A 240 6.64 -18.44 9.40
C LEU A 240 8.14 -18.31 9.16
N ASP A 241 8.80 -19.45 8.93
CA ASP A 241 10.14 -19.47 8.33
C ASP A 241 10.11 -18.96 6.89
N GLY A 242 11.12 -18.18 6.51
CA GLY A 242 11.32 -17.70 5.14
C GLY A 242 11.51 -18.84 4.15
N TYR A 243 10.83 -18.77 3.01
CA TYR A 243 10.95 -19.79 1.97
C TYR A 243 12.22 -19.55 1.15
N TYR A 244 12.42 -18.31 0.69
CA TYR A 244 13.59 -17.87 -0.06
C TYR A 244 14.73 -17.40 0.85
N ASN A 245 14.42 -16.95 2.07
CA ASN A 245 15.42 -16.55 3.06
C ASN A 245 15.66 -17.65 4.10
N LYS A 246 16.43 -18.69 3.72
CA LYS A 246 16.74 -19.82 4.64
C LYS A 246 17.36 -19.33 5.95
N ASN A 247 17.04 -20.02 7.04
CA ASN A 247 17.46 -19.68 8.41
C ASN A 247 16.91 -18.34 8.95
N THR A 248 15.90 -17.78 8.27
CA THR A 248 15.14 -16.64 8.78
C THR A 248 13.79 -17.13 9.29
N THR A 249 13.49 -16.89 10.56
CA THR A 249 12.16 -17.10 11.13
C THR A 249 11.53 -15.75 11.36
N TYR A 250 10.41 -15.47 10.70
CA TYR A 250 9.74 -14.19 10.84
C TYR A 250 8.93 -14.10 12.12
N THR A 251 8.91 -12.90 12.70
CA THR A 251 7.91 -12.55 13.71
C THR A 251 6.79 -11.79 13.01
N SER A 252 5.56 -12.27 13.15
CA SER A 252 4.40 -11.58 12.57
C SER A 252 4.30 -10.16 13.12
N PRO A 253 4.10 -9.14 12.25
CA PRO A 253 3.85 -7.76 12.67
C PRO A 253 2.41 -7.52 13.13
N ILE A 254 1.53 -8.52 13.04
CA ILE A 254 0.11 -8.39 13.39
C ILE A 254 -0.02 -8.41 14.91
N GLN A 255 -0.38 -7.26 15.47
CA GLN A 255 -0.47 -7.01 16.91
C GLN A 255 -1.90 -7.17 17.44
N TYR A 256 -2.91 -6.92 16.60
CA TYR A 256 -4.33 -6.95 16.97
C TYR A 256 -5.15 -7.68 15.92
N ARG A 257 -6.18 -8.43 16.36
CA ARG A 257 -7.07 -9.21 15.47
C ARG A 257 -7.88 -8.38 14.48
N CYS A 258 -8.06 -7.09 14.78
CA CYS A 258 -8.71 -6.10 13.92
C CYS A 258 -7.72 -5.20 13.16
N GLN A 259 -6.40 -5.46 13.24
CA GLN A 259 -5.41 -4.63 12.59
C GLN A 259 -5.40 -4.87 11.09
N GLU A 260 -5.53 -3.79 10.33
CA GLU A 260 -5.46 -3.83 8.88
C GLU A 260 -4.03 -4.08 8.41
N ASN A 261 -3.87 -4.98 7.43
CA ASN A 261 -2.59 -5.33 6.84
C ASN A 261 -2.64 -5.12 5.33
N HIS A 262 -1.64 -4.41 4.82
CA HIS A 262 -1.58 -4.01 3.42
C HIS A 262 -0.20 -4.23 2.83
N VAL A 263 -0.19 -4.54 1.54
CA VAL A 263 0.99 -4.47 0.69
C VAL A 263 0.75 -3.46 -0.41
N VAL A 264 1.73 -2.60 -0.66
CA VAL A 264 1.77 -1.74 -1.85
C VAL A 264 2.92 -2.19 -2.71
N VAL A 265 2.62 -2.82 -3.85
CA VAL A 265 3.61 -3.25 -4.84
C VAL A 265 3.92 -2.07 -5.75
N ILE A 266 5.19 -1.72 -5.89
CA ILE A 266 5.66 -0.64 -6.76
C ILE A 266 6.68 -1.27 -7.71
N THR A 267 6.32 -1.41 -8.99
CA THR A 267 7.17 -2.06 -10.00
C THR A 267 7.06 -1.41 -11.37
N ASP A 268 8.13 -1.49 -12.15
CA ASP A 268 8.23 -0.90 -13.50
C ASP A 268 8.32 -1.95 -14.63
N GLY A 269 8.25 -3.23 -14.29
CA GLY A 269 8.56 -4.33 -15.19
C GLY A 269 7.57 -5.50 -15.08
N LEU A 270 7.61 -6.35 -16.09
CA LEU A 270 7.01 -7.69 -16.01
C LEU A 270 7.94 -8.62 -15.24
N PRO A 271 7.41 -9.69 -14.63
CA PRO A 271 8.22 -10.59 -13.84
C PRO A 271 9.29 -11.33 -14.64
N THR A 272 10.40 -11.63 -13.98
CA THR A 272 11.47 -12.53 -14.43
C THR A 272 11.96 -13.32 -13.23
N PHE A 273 12.29 -14.59 -13.44
CA PHE A 273 12.68 -15.53 -12.39
C PHE A 273 11.63 -15.62 -11.26
N ASP A 274 10.35 -15.71 -11.65
CA ASP A 274 9.19 -15.60 -10.76
C ASP A 274 8.31 -16.88 -10.83
N SER A 275 8.94 -18.05 -10.70
CA SER A 275 8.31 -19.36 -10.95
C SER A 275 8.57 -20.42 -9.89
N SER A 276 9.39 -20.10 -8.89
CA SER A 276 9.87 -21.01 -7.86
C SER A 276 9.00 -20.92 -6.62
N PHE A 277 8.03 -21.82 -6.47
CA PHE A 277 7.11 -21.86 -5.32
C PHE A 277 7.16 -23.22 -4.61
N PRO A 278 6.79 -23.29 -3.31
CA PRO A 278 6.61 -24.57 -2.64
C PRO A 278 5.56 -25.41 -3.33
N THR A 279 5.76 -26.73 -3.32
CA THR A 279 4.94 -27.71 -4.06
C THR A 279 4.39 -28.81 -3.17
N SER A 280 4.86 -28.90 -1.93
CA SER A 280 4.53 -29.98 -1.00
C SER A 280 3.77 -29.46 0.22
N PHE A 281 2.44 -29.39 0.11
CA PHE A 281 1.56 -28.93 1.19
C PHE A 281 0.89 -30.09 1.95
N PRO A 282 0.80 -30.03 3.29
CA PRO A 282 1.12 -28.89 4.16
C PRO A 282 2.58 -28.88 4.70
N THR A 283 3.49 -29.64 4.11
CA THR A 283 4.86 -29.82 4.65
C THR A 283 5.70 -28.54 4.58
N GLU A 284 5.65 -27.81 3.47
CA GLU A 284 6.43 -26.56 3.26
C GLU A 284 5.70 -25.31 3.75
N ASP A 285 4.38 -25.41 3.84
CA ASP A 285 3.49 -24.40 4.38
C ASP A 285 2.29 -25.08 5.05
N ALA A 286 2.21 -24.97 6.38
CA ALA A 286 1.25 -25.70 7.18
C ALA A 286 -0.19 -25.18 7.06
N ASP A 287 -0.35 -23.90 6.69
CA ASP A 287 -1.66 -23.26 6.62
C ASP A 287 -2.27 -23.42 5.21
N VAL A 288 -1.48 -23.90 4.24
CA VAL A 288 -1.95 -24.25 2.89
C VAL A 288 -2.53 -25.67 2.89
N PRO A 289 -3.81 -25.86 2.52
CA PRO A 289 -4.43 -27.18 2.46
C PRO A 289 -3.70 -28.13 1.50
N SER A 290 -3.68 -29.43 1.84
CA SER A 290 -3.13 -30.45 0.94
C SER A 290 -3.92 -30.51 -0.36
N GLY A 291 -3.21 -30.53 -1.49
CA GLY A 291 -3.81 -30.52 -2.83
C GLY A 291 -4.13 -29.12 -3.38
N SER A 292 -3.77 -28.05 -2.66
CA SER A 292 -3.79 -26.68 -3.21
C SER A 292 -2.74 -26.51 -4.31
N SER A 293 -2.99 -25.55 -5.21
CA SER A 293 -2.30 -25.41 -6.50
C SER A 293 -1.33 -24.23 -6.58
N LEU A 294 -0.69 -23.80 -5.47
CA LEU A 294 0.34 -22.74 -5.57
C LEU A 294 1.38 -23.10 -6.65
N PRO A 295 1.72 -22.16 -7.56
CA PRO A 295 1.32 -20.75 -7.52
C PRO A 295 -0.07 -20.40 -8.07
N ASP A 296 -0.67 -21.20 -8.96
CA ASP A 296 -2.01 -20.97 -9.56
C ASP A 296 -3.14 -21.16 -8.52
N TRP A 297 -3.49 -20.07 -7.82
CA TRP A 297 -4.46 -20.06 -6.73
C TRP A 297 -5.89 -19.84 -7.23
N ASP A 298 -6.06 -19.17 -8.37
CA ASP A 298 -7.37 -18.91 -8.95
C ASP A 298 -7.88 -20.00 -9.89
N GLY A 299 -6.99 -20.88 -10.38
CA GLY A 299 -7.26 -21.98 -11.30
C GLY A 299 -7.44 -21.55 -12.76
N LEU A 300 -7.03 -20.33 -13.13
CA LEU A 300 -7.23 -19.73 -14.45
C LEU A 300 -5.90 -19.55 -15.20
N ALA A 301 -5.70 -20.37 -16.22
CA ALA A 301 -4.56 -20.24 -17.14
C ALA A 301 -5.02 -19.94 -18.58
N PRO A 302 -5.50 -18.72 -18.89
CA PRO A 302 -5.89 -18.35 -20.24
C PRO A 302 -4.70 -18.43 -21.20
N SER A 303 -4.98 -18.69 -22.48
CA SER A 303 -3.92 -18.78 -23.49
C SER A 303 -3.27 -17.42 -23.71
N THR A 304 -1.99 -17.32 -23.34
CA THR A 304 -1.21 -16.09 -23.44
C THR A 304 -0.19 -16.18 -24.58
N PRO A 305 -0.30 -15.35 -25.63
CA PRO A 305 0.59 -15.41 -26.78
C PRO A 305 1.98 -14.86 -26.43
N LEU A 306 3.01 -15.34 -27.13
CA LEU A 306 4.33 -14.70 -27.08
C LEU A 306 4.27 -13.32 -27.74
N PRO A 307 4.88 -12.28 -27.13
CA PRO A 307 5.00 -10.99 -27.78
C PRO A 307 5.82 -11.11 -29.06
N SER A 308 5.26 -10.59 -30.14
CA SER A 308 5.83 -10.64 -31.48
C SER A 308 7.01 -9.69 -31.68
N ASN A 309 7.13 -8.66 -30.82
CA ASN A 309 8.17 -7.65 -30.81
C ASN A 309 8.17 -6.89 -29.47
N ASP A 310 9.08 -5.93 -29.28
CA ASP A 310 9.22 -5.20 -28.02
C ASP A 310 8.04 -4.26 -27.71
N ALA A 311 7.40 -3.67 -28.73
CA ALA A 311 6.20 -2.85 -28.51
C ALA A 311 5.02 -3.71 -28.07
N ASP A 312 4.96 -4.97 -28.53
CA ASP A 312 3.99 -5.96 -28.07
C ASP A 312 4.24 -6.35 -26.60
N ARG A 313 5.51 -6.50 -26.20
CA ARG A 313 5.87 -6.83 -24.80
C ARG A 313 5.43 -5.76 -23.81
N ILE A 314 5.58 -4.49 -24.16
CA ILE A 314 5.17 -3.35 -23.31
C ILE A 314 3.72 -2.92 -23.52
N ASN A 315 2.98 -3.60 -24.40
CA ASN A 315 1.57 -3.31 -24.63
C ASN A 315 0.73 -3.83 -23.45
N PRO A 316 0.00 -2.96 -22.74
CA PRO A 316 -0.79 -3.37 -21.58
C PRO A 316 -1.94 -4.34 -21.92
N ASN A 317 -2.30 -4.47 -23.21
CA ASN A 317 -3.36 -5.37 -23.69
C ASN A 317 -2.83 -6.68 -24.27
N HIS A 318 -1.52 -6.91 -24.28
CA HIS A 318 -0.93 -8.14 -24.81
C HIS A 318 -1.27 -9.36 -23.96
N TYR A 319 -1.13 -9.20 -22.64
CA TYR A 319 -1.46 -10.23 -21.66
C TYR A 319 -2.96 -10.16 -21.36
N PRO A 320 -3.71 -11.28 -21.54
CA PRO A 320 -5.12 -11.31 -21.18
C PRO A 320 -5.30 -11.19 -19.65
N PRO A 321 -6.48 -10.74 -19.17
CA PRO A 321 -6.79 -10.74 -17.75
C PRO A 321 -6.66 -12.14 -17.12
N TYR A 322 -6.13 -12.19 -15.90
CA TYR A 322 -5.92 -13.40 -15.09
C TYR A 322 -5.01 -14.41 -15.78
N SER A 323 -3.93 -13.94 -16.38
CA SER A 323 -2.99 -14.76 -17.14
C SER A 323 -1.85 -15.24 -16.26
N ASP A 324 -1.56 -16.53 -16.26
CA ASP A 324 -0.34 -17.13 -15.67
C ASP A 324 0.97 -16.81 -16.43
N GLY A 325 0.87 -16.21 -17.62
CA GLY A 325 2.02 -15.85 -18.45
C GLY A 325 2.18 -16.78 -19.64
N THR A 326 3.30 -16.62 -20.37
CA THR A 326 3.52 -17.37 -21.62
C THR A 326 3.98 -18.82 -21.39
N GLY A 327 4.39 -19.17 -20.18
CA GLY A 327 4.97 -20.48 -19.84
C GLY A 327 6.38 -20.70 -20.41
N GLU A 328 7.06 -19.63 -20.81
CA GLU A 328 8.45 -19.70 -21.28
C GLU A 328 9.44 -19.88 -20.13
N HIS A 329 10.73 -19.97 -20.47
CA HIS A 329 11.78 -19.95 -19.45
C HIS A 329 11.68 -18.69 -18.60
N GLU A 330 11.87 -18.83 -17.29
CA GLU A 330 11.65 -17.77 -16.29
C GLU A 330 12.46 -16.48 -16.50
N SER A 331 13.60 -16.56 -17.21
CA SER A 331 14.39 -15.38 -17.61
C SER A 331 13.69 -14.50 -18.65
N TYR A 332 12.60 -14.97 -19.26
CA TYR A 332 11.80 -14.22 -20.22
C TYR A 332 10.77 -13.37 -19.47
N GLU A 333 10.75 -12.07 -19.76
CA GLU A 333 9.80 -11.14 -19.13
C GLU A 333 8.35 -11.55 -19.39
N GLY A 334 7.59 -11.71 -18.32
CA GLY A 334 6.19 -12.14 -18.36
C GLY A 334 6.00 -13.61 -18.75
N ALA A 335 7.03 -14.44 -18.59
CA ALA A 335 6.90 -15.89 -18.70
C ALA A 335 5.92 -16.45 -17.68
N HIS A 336 5.97 -15.90 -16.45
CA HIS A 336 5.14 -16.28 -15.32
C HIS A 336 4.56 -15.00 -14.71
N LEU A 337 3.27 -14.99 -14.43
CA LEU A 337 2.52 -13.79 -14.04
C LEU A 337 1.65 -14.01 -12.78
N TYR A 338 2.05 -14.92 -11.90
CA TYR A 338 1.30 -15.35 -10.70
C TYR A 338 1.10 -14.30 -9.61
N LEU A 339 1.37 -13.01 -9.86
CA LEU A 339 1.26 -11.98 -8.82
C LEU A 339 -0.18 -11.86 -8.32
N ASP A 340 -1.15 -12.04 -9.20
CA ASP A 340 -2.56 -11.98 -8.88
C ASP A 340 -3.03 -13.20 -8.10
N ASP A 341 -2.53 -14.40 -8.42
CA ASP A 341 -2.75 -15.58 -7.59
C ASP A 341 -2.21 -15.42 -6.17
N ILE A 342 -0.99 -14.93 -6.03
CA ILE A 342 -0.38 -14.75 -4.71
C ILE A 342 -1.07 -13.61 -3.94
N ALA A 343 -1.55 -12.58 -4.63
CA ALA A 343 -2.38 -11.54 -4.03
C ALA A 343 -3.72 -12.13 -3.53
N LYS A 344 -4.35 -12.99 -4.33
CA LYS A 344 -5.57 -13.72 -3.94
C LYS A 344 -5.32 -14.62 -2.74
N PHE A 345 -4.23 -15.39 -2.76
CA PHE A 345 -3.80 -16.24 -1.67
C PHE A 345 -3.64 -15.44 -0.38
N GLY A 346 -2.91 -14.32 -0.41
CA GLY A 346 -2.74 -13.43 0.75
C GLY A 346 -4.04 -12.78 1.24
N TYR A 347 -5.03 -12.61 0.36
CA TYR A 347 -6.35 -12.08 0.70
C TYR A 347 -7.27 -13.13 1.35
N GLU A 348 -7.18 -14.38 0.88
CA GLU A 348 -8.05 -15.48 1.29
C GLU A 348 -7.53 -16.25 2.51
N ILE A 349 -6.21 -16.41 2.65
CA ILE A 349 -5.63 -17.12 3.78
C ILE A 349 -5.74 -16.29 5.06
N ASP A 350 -6.01 -16.96 6.17
CA ASP A 350 -5.92 -16.34 7.49
C ASP A 350 -4.46 -16.20 7.91
N LEU A 351 -4.01 -14.97 8.07
CA LEU A 351 -2.62 -14.67 8.40
C LEU A 351 -2.27 -14.96 9.86
N ARG A 352 -3.26 -15.17 10.73
CA ARG A 352 -3.02 -15.40 12.16
C ARG A 352 -3.98 -16.45 12.73
N GLN A 353 -3.53 -17.70 12.69
CA GLN A 353 -4.21 -18.79 13.37
C GLN A 353 -3.69 -18.96 14.79
N GLY A 354 -4.58 -18.95 15.78
CA GLY A 354 -4.23 -19.20 17.17
C GLY A 354 -3.54 -18.05 17.90
N GLY A 355 -3.40 -18.23 19.21
CA GLY A 355 -2.77 -17.25 20.10
C GLY A 355 -3.70 -16.08 20.46
N THR A 356 -3.10 -15.05 21.07
CA THR A 356 -3.81 -13.86 21.53
C THR A 356 -3.10 -12.59 21.05
N ASP A 357 -3.89 -11.56 20.76
CA ASP A 357 -3.40 -10.22 20.50
C ASP A 357 -2.80 -9.54 21.75
N LEU A 358 -2.27 -8.33 21.58
CA LEU A 358 -1.69 -7.55 22.67
C LEU A 358 -2.71 -7.10 23.73
N GLU A 359 -4.02 -7.18 23.44
CA GLU A 359 -5.10 -6.94 24.41
C GLU A 359 -5.53 -8.23 25.14
N GLY A 360 -4.93 -9.37 24.79
CA GLY A 360 -5.20 -10.68 25.39
C GLY A 360 -6.43 -11.40 24.82
N ALA A 361 -6.99 -10.91 23.72
CA ALA A 361 -8.10 -11.57 23.03
C ALA A 361 -7.59 -12.49 21.92
N SER A 362 -8.36 -13.53 21.59
CA SER A 362 -7.92 -14.54 20.63
C SER A 362 -7.90 -14.00 19.21
N PHE A 363 -6.90 -14.39 18.40
CA PHE A 363 -6.93 -14.16 16.96
C PHE A 363 -8.06 -14.97 16.28
N ASP A 364 -8.43 -16.13 16.83
CA ASP A 364 -9.56 -16.96 16.37
C ASP A 364 -10.93 -16.48 16.91
N ASP A 365 -11.06 -15.20 17.29
CA ASP A 365 -12.33 -14.63 17.72
C ASP A 365 -13.34 -14.73 16.55
N PRO A 366 -14.54 -15.33 16.74
CA PRO A 366 -15.53 -15.45 15.66
C PRO A 366 -15.95 -14.12 15.04
N LYS A 367 -15.73 -12.99 15.73
CA LYS A 367 -15.97 -11.63 15.19
C LYS A 367 -14.86 -11.15 14.24
N PHE A 368 -13.70 -11.77 14.29
CA PHE A 368 -12.54 -11.48 13.44
C PHE A 368 -12.05 -12.80 12.85
N PRO A 369 -12.88 -13.48 12.03
CA PRO A 369 -12.66 -14.85 11.61
C PRO A 369 -11.42 -15.03 10.72
N LYS A 370 -10.87 -13.93 10.19
CA LYS A 370 -9.63 -13.92 9.42
C LYS A 370 -8.87 -12.61 9.59
N GLN A 371 -7.54 -12.70 9.67
CA GLN A 371 -6.65 -11.56 9.45
C GLN A 371 -6.17 -11.60 8.01
N THR A 372 -6.59 -10.62 7.22
CA THR A 372 -6.34 -10.57 5.78
C THR A 372 -5.28 -9.53 5.44
N MET A 373 -4.53 -9.77 4.35
CA MET A 373 -3.63 -8.80 3.72
C MET A 373 -4.25 -8.31 2.42
N ARG A 374 -4.37 -6.99 2.25
CA ARG A 374 -4.83 -6.38 1.00
C ARG A 374 -3.66 -5.92 0.15
N THR A 375 -3.68 -6.25 -1.13
CA THR A 375 -2.60 -5.90 -2.07
C THR A 375 -3.06 -4.80 -3.01
N SER A 376 -2.42 -3.64 -2.95
CA SER A 376 -2.54 -2.57 -3.95
C SER A 376 -1.28 -2.54 -4.81
N THR A 377 -1.42 -2.12 -6.07
CA THR A 377 -0.31 -2.14 -7.03
C THR A 377 -0.16 -0.77 -7.69
N ILE A 378 1.08 -0.40 -7.95
CA ILE A 378 1.46 0.83 -8.66
C ILE A 378 2.38 0.43 -9.81
N GLY A 379 1.84 0.53 -11.03
CA GLY A 379 2.62 0.34 -12.24
C GLY A 379 3.37 1.61 -12.61
N PHE A 380 4.69 1.63 -12.38
CA PHE A 380 5.52 2.80 -12.67
C PHE A 380 6.09 2.74 -14.09
N ALA A 381 5.47 3.49 -14.99
CA ALA A 381 5.64 3.40 -16.44
C ALA A 381 5.40 1.96 -16.96
N ALA A 382 4.48 1.27 -16.27
CA ALA A 382 4.18 -0.15 -16.38
C ALA A 382 2.66 -0.41 -16.27
N PRO A 383 1.86 -0.10 -17.31
CA PRO A 383 0.41 -0.23 -17.25
C PRO A 383 -0.13 -1.67 -17.39
N TYR A 384 0.64 -2.68 -16.96
CA TYR A 384 0.40 -4.10 -17.23
C TYR A 384 -0.92 -4.61 -16.63
N GLN A 385 -1.56 -5.55 -17.34
CA GLN A 385 -2.82 -6.17 -16.92
C GLN A 385 -2.67 -6.95 -15.61
N MET A 386 -1.58 -7.72 -15.43
CA MET A 386 -1.25 -8.45 -14.20
C MET A 386 -1.36 -7.60 -12.92
N LEU A 387 -0.91 -6.34 -12.96
CA LEU A 387 -0.98 -5.46 -11.78
C LEU A 387 -2.42 -5.10 -11.41
N LYS A 388 -3.32 -5.00 -12.40
CA LYS A 388 -4.75 -4.74 -12.17
C LYS A 388 -5.41 -5.97 -11.58
N ASP A 389 -5.13 -7.13 -12.14
CA ASP A 389 -5.67 -8.41 -11.68
C ASP A 389 -5.23 -8.67 -10.23
N ALA A 390 -3.96 -8.41 -9.91
CA ALA A 390 -3.45 -8.56 -8.54
C ALA A 390 -4.05 -7.59 -7.54
N ALA A 391 -4.33 -6.34 -7.94
CA ALA A 391 -5.04 -5.41 -7.08
C ALA A 391 -6.50 -5.85 -6.86
N GLU A 392 -7.16 -6.38 -7.89
CA GLU A 392 -8.52 -6.89 -7.80
C GLU A 392 -8.60 -8.10 -6.86
N TYR A 393 -7.82 -9.14 -7.11
CA TYR A 393 -7.78 -10.35 -6.29
C TYR A 393 -7.23 -10.11 -4.88
N GLY A 394 -6.28 -9.19 -4.73
CA GLY A 394 -5.77 -8.75 -3.44
C GLY A 394 -6.72 -7.85 -2.66
N GLY A 395 -7.91 -7.51 -3.17
CA GLY A 395 -8.86 -6.62 -2.50
C GLY A 395 -8.35 -5.19 -2.30
N GLY A 396 -7.34 -4.76 -3.06
CA GLY A 396 -6.76 -3.42 -3.05
C GLY A 396 -7.15 -2.61 -4.29
N GLN A 397 -6.29 -1.69 -4.71
CA GLN A 397 -6.52 -0.82 -5.87
C GLN A 397 -5.27 -0.75 -6.75
N TYR A 398 -5.50 -0.62 -8.06
CA TYR A 398 -4.46 -0.39 -9.05
C TYR A 398 -4.27 1.10 -9.32
N TYR A 399 -3.02 1.53 -9.36
CA TYR A 399 -2.62 2.87 -9.77
C TYR A 399 -1.55 2.80 -10.86
N SER A 400 -1.46 3.86 -11.65
CA SER A 400 -0.41 4.03 -12.66
C SER A 400 0.28 5.36 -12.47
N ALA A 401 1.57 5.40 -12.76
CA ALA A 401 2.36 6.62 -12.74
C ALA A 401 3.44 6.56 -13.80
N ASN A 402 3.77 7.68 -14.45
CA ASN A 402 4.83 7.74 -15.46
C ASN A 402 5.97 8.69 -15.07
N ASN A 403 5.80 9.44 -13.98
CA ASN A 403 6.76 10.43 -13.49
C ASN A 403 6.60 10.63 -11.98
N ALA A 404 7.48 11.45 -11.38
CA ALA A 404 7.49 11.71 -9.94
C ALA A 404 6.18 12.29 -9.39
N SER A 405 5.53 13.18 -10.14
CA SER A 405 4.27 13.80 -9.69
C SER A 405 3.13 12.79 -9.67
N GLU A 406 3.02 11.97 -10.72
CA GLU A 406 2.02 10.90 -10.78
C GLU A 406 2.29 9.81 -9.75
N LEU A 407 3.55 9.45 -9.51
CA LEU A 407 3.90 8.45 -8.49
C LEU A 407 3.56 8.96 -7.08
N THR A 408 3.79 10.24 -6.82
CA THR A 408 3.39 10.91 -5.57
C THR A 408 1.87 10.83 -5.38
N GLN A 409 1.10 11.15 -6.42
CA GLN A 409 -0.36 11.09 -6.39
C GLN A 409 -0.88 9.66 -6.21
N ALA A 410 -0.28 8.69 -6.90
CA ALA A 410 -0.64 7.27 -6.80
C ALA A 410 -0.40 6.74 -5.37
N LEU A 411 0.77 7.03 -4.78
CA LEU A 411 1.09 6.62 -3.42
C LEU A 411 0.22 7.32 -2.37
N GLN A 412 -0.03 8.62 -2.53
CA GLN A 412 -0.96 9.35 -1.65
C GLN A 412 -2.39 8.81 -1.74
N ALA A 413 -2.85 8.44 -2.93
CA ALA A 413 -4.17 7.84 -3.13
C ALA A 413 -4.23 6.44 -2.50
N ALA A 414 -3.21 5.61 -2.69
CA ALA A 414 -3.10 4.29 -2.06
C ALA A 414 -3.16 4.38 -0.53
N LEU A 415 -2.32 5.23 0.07
CA LEU A 415 -2.33 5.42 1.53
C LEU A 415 -3.61 6.08 2.02
N GLY A 416 -4.17 7.03 1.27
CA GLY A 416 -5.46 7.64 1.59
C GLY A 416 -6.59 6.60 1.62
N ASN A 417 -6.59 5.64 0.70
CA ASN A 417 -7.54 4.52 0.70
C ASN A 417 -7.33 3.60 1.91
N ILE A 418 -6.08 3.19 2.18
CA ILE A 418 -5.72 2.37 3.36
C ILE A 418 -6.15 3.04 4.66
N LEU A 419 -5.81 4.32 4.80
CA LEU A 419 -6.22 5.12 5.93
C LEU A 419 -7.71 5.32 5.96
N SER A 420 -8.45 5.36 4.84
CA SER A 420 -9.92 5.45 4.89
C SER A 420 -10.58 4.16 5.39
N ILE A 421 -9.98 3.00 5.10
CA ILE A 421 -10.41 1.70 5.65
C ILE A 421 -10.17 1.70 7.16
N THR A 422 -9.01 2.19 7.59
CA THR A 422 -8.59 2.24 9.00
C THR A 422 -9.27 3.37 9.81
N SER A 423 -9.53 4.52 9.16
CA SER A 423 -10.05 5.79 9.70
C SER A 423 -11.57 5.90 9.62
N SER A 424 -12.24 4.77 9.58
CA SER A 424 -13.62 4.65 10.02
C SER A 424 -13.86 5.15 11.47
N ALA A 425 -12.85 5.67 12.18
CA ALA A 425 -13.01 6.44 13.41
C ALA A 425 -13.68 7.81 13.14
N ALA A 426 -14.92 7.95 13.59
CA ALA A 426 -15.69 9.16 13.45
C ALA A 426 -15.33 10.22 14.51
N ALA A 427 -15.69 11.47 14.20
CA ALA A 427 -15.36 12.66 14.97
C ALA A 427 -15.55 12.48 16.49
N VAL A 428 -14.55 12.89 17.26
CA VAL A 428 -14.60 12.91 18.71
C VAL A 428 -15.44 14.12 19.15
N ALA A 429 -16.52 13.89 19.89
CA ALA A 429 -17.33 14.95 20.48
C ALA A 429 -17.21 14.92 22.00
N SER A 430 -16.83 16.04 22.61
CA SER A 430 -16.90 16.22 24.07
C SER A 430 -18.26 16.76 24.46
N ASN A 431 -18.83 16.29 25.56
CA ASN A 431 -20.05 16.86 26.12
C ASN A 431 -19.84 18.24 26.78
N SER A 432 -18.59 18.67 26.97
CA SER A 432 -18.28 19.94 27.65
C SER A 432 -16.93 20.55 27.19
N GLY A 433 -16.88 21.89 27.13
CA GLY A 433 -15.64 22.66 26.89
C GLY A 433 -14.80 22.92 28.15
N ARG A 434 -15.20 22.38 29.31
CA ARG A 434 -14.47 22.42 30.59
C ARG A 434 -14.56 21.07 31.28
N LEU A 435 -13.43 20.57 31.78
CA LEU A 435 -13.36 19.39 32.65
C LEU A 435 -14.16 19.65 33.94
N GLN A 436 -15.17 18.82 34.15
CA GLN A 436 -16.06 18.78 35.31
C GLN A 436 -16.39 17.32 35.66
N THR A 437 -16.94 17.08 36.85
CA THR A 437 -17.61 15.82 37.19
C THR A 437 -18.64 15.46 36.09
N ASP A 438 -18.61 14.21 35.63
CA ASP A 438 -19.42 13.68 34.51
C ASP A 438 -19.03 14.20 33.10
N SER A 439 -17.75 14.53 32.87
CA SER A 439 -17.26 14.81 31.51
C SER A 439 -17.07 13.50 30.73
N TYR A 440 -17.70 13.41 29.57
CA TYR A 440 -17.61 12.26 28.67
C TYR A 440 -17.05 12.67 27.33
N LEU A 441 -16.11 11.86 26.85
CA LEU A 441 -15.73 11.80 25.46
C LEU A 441 -16.65 10.81 24.75
N TYR A 442 -17.38 11.30 23.75
CA TYR A 442 -18.13 10.44 22.84
C TYR A 442 -17.30 10.21 21.60
N GLN A 443 -17.03 8.93 21.32
CA GLN A 443 -16.29 8.50 20.14
C GLN A 443 -17.18 7.60 19.29
N SER A 444 -17.44 8.03 18.06
CA SER A 444 -18.06 7.19 17.05
C SER A 444 -16.99 6.47 16.21
N GLN A 445 -17.28 5.27 15.75
CA GLN A 445 -16.49 4.50 14.79
C GLN A 445 -17.48 3.77 13.86
N PHE A 446 -17.25 3.73 12.55
CA PHE A 446 -18.16 3.16 11.57
C PHE A 446 -17.41 2.38 10.49
N PHE A 447 -17.48 1.06 10.52
CA PHE A 447 -16.79 0.18 9.57
C PHE A 447 -17.63 0.04 8.29
N THR A 448 -17.18 0.67 7.21
CA THR A 448 -17.90 0.72 5.91
C THR A 448 -17.91 -0.62 5.18
N GLY A 449 -16.98 -1.53 5.48
CA GLY A 449 -16.92 -2.86 4.85
C GLY A 449 -18.07 -3.77 5.27
N GLU A 450 -18.45 -3.72 6.54
CA GLU A 450 -19.43 -4.63 7.16
C GLU A 450 -20.66 -3.90 7.73
N TRP A 451 -20.75 -2.58 7.52
CA TRP A 451 -21.90 -1.74 7.91
C TRP A 451 -22.28 -1.79 9.39
N TYR A 452 -21.29 -1.90 10.29
CA TYR A 452 -21.49 -1.77 11.74
C TYR A 452 -20.64 -0.63 12.32
N GLY A 453 -20.92 -0.23 13.56
CA GLY A 453 -20.16 0.86 14.17
C GLY A 453 -20.33 0.97 15.67
N HIS A 454 -19.31 1.52 16.34
CA HIS A 454 -19.35 1.81 17.76
C HIS A 454 -19.74 3.25 18.03
N LEU A 455 -20.46 3.48 19.12
CA LEU A 455 -20.56 4.78 19.76
C LEU A 455 -20.20 4.57 21.22
N ARG A 456 -18.99 4.96 21.61
CA ARG A 456 -18.43 4.74 22.94
C ARG A 456 -18.56 6.01 23.77
N ALA A 457 -19.00 5.85 25.01
CA ALA A 457 -18.92 6.89 26.02
C ALA A 457 -17.75 6.61 26.96
N ILE A 458 -16.76 7.48 26.95
CA ILE A 458 -15.52 7.34 27.72
C ILE A 458 -15.48 8.47 28.75
N PRO A 459 -15.56 8.18 30.06
CA PRO A 459 -15.41 9.21 31.07
C PRO A 459 -14.01 9.81 31.05
N LEU A 460 -13.89 11.09 31.39
CA LEU A 460 -12.62 11.78 31.56
C LEU A 460 -12.30 11.94 33.04
N ASN A 461 -11.05 11.68 33.41
CA ASN A 461 -10.55 11.92 34.76
C ASN A 461 -10.54 13.43 35.06
N GLU A 462 -11.20 13.82 36.14
CA GLU A 462 -11.42 15.22 36.52
C GLU A 462 -10.14 15.97 36.91
N THR A 463 -9.05 15.26 37.21
CA THR A 463 -7.79 15.86 37.68
C THR A 463 -6.79 16.14 36.55
N ASP A 464 -6.74 15.26 35.55
CA ASP A 464 -5.72 15.29 34.49
C ASP A 464 -6.28 15.15 33.07
N GLY A 465 -7.59 14.93 32.92
CA GLY A 465 -8.24 14.76 31.62
C GLY A 465 -7.94 13.42 30.92
N SER A 466 -7.32 12.47 31.61
CA SER A 466 -7.05 11.14 31.08
C SER A 466 -8.33 10.34 30.81
N LEU A 467 -8.29 9.45 29.81
CA LEU A 467 -9.39 8.56 29.46
C LEU A 467 -9.57 7.50 30.56
N MET A 468 -10.80 7.32 31.03
CA MET A 468 -11.19 6.22 31.92
C MET A 468 -11.77 5.04 31.11
N PRO A 469 -11.97 3.85 31.70
CA PRO A 469 -12.60 2.73 30.99
C PRO A 469 -13.96 3.10 30.39
N VAL A 470 -14.26 2.53 29.22
CA VAL A 470 -15.50 2.78 28.48
C VAL A 470 -16.71 2.50 29.37
N ALA A 471 -17.58 3.49 29.55
CA ALA A 471 -18.78 3.38 30.37
C ALA A 471 -19.88 2.59 29.66
N TRP A 472 -20.04 2.81 28.35
CA TRP A 472 -20.92 2.03 27.48
C TRP A 472 -20.50 2.15 26.02
N ASP A 473 -20.91 1.16 25.24
CA ASP A 473 -20.79 1.12 23.78
C ASP A 473 -22.15 0.79 23.17
N ALA A 474 -22.63 1.63 22.24
CA ALA A 474 -23.94 1.45 21.61
C ALA A 474 -24.05 0.12 20.86
N GLN A 475 -22.99 -0.32 20.16
CA GLN A 475 -23.01 -1.61 19.45
C GLN A 475 -23.24 -2.75 20.43
N THR A 476 -22.48 -2.79 21.53
CA THR A 476 -22.66 -3.80 22.58
C THR A 476 -24.07 -3.79 23.18
N GLN A 477 -24.67 -2.61 23.37
CA GLN A 477 -26.05 -2.50 23.86
C GLN A 477 -27.07 -2.97 22.82
N LEU A 478 -26.87 -2.65 21.54
CA LEU A 478 -27.71 -3.11 20.44
C LEU A 478 -27.63 -4.63 20.25
N ASP A 479 -26.43 -5.20 20.32
CA ASP A 479 -26.19 -6.65 20.26
C ASP A 479 -26.85 -7.38 21.44
N ALA A 480 -26.81 -6.81 22.66
CA ALA A 480 -27.44 -7.40 23.83
C ALA A 480 -28.98 -7.44 23.73
N HIS A 481 -29.58 -6.60 22.89
CA HIS A 481 -31.01 -6.64 22.58
C HIS A 481 -31.36 -7.67 21.46
N HIS A 482 -30.36 -8.33 20.87
CA HIS A 482 -30.49 -9.39 19.88
C HIS A 482 -29.81 -10.69 20.37
N ALA A 483 -30.56 -11.50 21.12
CA ALA A 483 -30.02 -12.72 21.73
C ALA A 483 -29.83 -13.90 20.76
N ASP A 484 -30.32 -13.85 19.52
CA ASP A 484 -30.25 -15.00 18.62
C ASP A 484 -30.25 -14.58 17.14
N TYR A 485 -29.07 -14.61 16.54
CA TYR A 485 -28.81 -14.27 15.12
C TYR A 485 -29.41 -15.32 14.16
N THR A 486 -29.90 -16.45 14.67
CA THR A 486 -30.40 -17.57 13.87
C THR A 486 -31.93 -17.65 13.81
N THR A 487 -32.64 -16.77 14.53
CA THR A 487 -34.11 -16.78 14.56
C THR A 487 -34.70 -15.55 13.89
N THR A 488 -35.80 -15.76 13.16
CA THR A 488 -36.53 -14.74 12.39
C THR A 488 -37.27 -13.70 13.23
N SER A 489 -37.04 -13.61 14.54
CA SER A 489 -37.71 -12.61 15.40
C SER A 489 -36.73 -11.56 15.91
N ASP A 490 -36.47 -10.58 15.04
CA ASP A 490 -36.01 -9.28 15.48
C ASP A 490 -37.11 -8.63 16.35
N SER A 491 -36.79 -8.33 17.61
CA SER A 491 -37.74 -7.73 18.56
C SER A 491 -37.75 -6.19 18.52
N ARG A 492 -36.97 -5.58 17.63
CA ARG A 492 -36.88 -4.12 17.48
C ARG A 492 -38.11 -3.58 16.77
N ASN A 493 -38.64 -2.49 17.32
CA ASN A 493 -39.62 -1.66 16.61
C ASN A 493 -38.89 -0.69 15.68
N ILE A 494 -38.58 -1.14 14.46
CA ILE A 494 -38.03 -0.26 13.42
C ILE A 494 -39.20 0.55 12.84
N ILE A 495 -39.06 1.87 12.79
CA ILE A 495 -40.09 2.79 12.29
C ILE A 495 -39.52 3.51 11.07
N THR A 496 -40.28 3.56 9.98
CA THR A 496 -39.97 4.32 8.77
C THR A 496 -41.00 5.42 8.55
N TYR A 497 -40.62 6.39 7.72
CA TYR A 497 -41.48 7.52 7.36
C TYR A 497 -42.51 7.09 6.30
N ASP A 498 -43.76 7.51 6.47
CA ASP A 498 -44.81 7.32 5.48
C ASP A 498 -45.22 8.67 4.87
N ASP A 499 -44.83 8.89 3.62
CA ASP A 499 -45.10 10.10 2.86
C ASP A 499 -46.59 10.26 2.47
N SER A 500 -47.37 9.17 2.52
CA SER A 500 -48.81 9.19 2.29
C SER A 500 -49.61 9.74 3.47
N LEU A 501 -48.98 9.85 4.65
CA LEU A 501 -49.60 10.32 5.90
C LEU A 501 -49.36 11.80 6.21
N ASN A 502 -48.93 12.59 5.22
CA ASN A 502 -48.49 14.00 5.33
C ASN A 502 -49.48 15.02 5.96
N ASN A 503 -50.67 14.60 6.41
CA ASN A 503 -51.67 15.43 7.10
C ASN A 503 -52.16 14.86 8.45
N SER A 504 -51.47 13.87 9.02
CA SER A 504 -51.80 13.25 10.31
C SER A 504 -50.66 13.46 11.31
N THR A 505 -50.98 13.63 12.59
CA THR A 505 -50.04 13.78 13.72
C THR A 505 -49.16 12.54 14.00
N SER A 506 -49.16 11.56 13.09
CA SER A 506 -48.33 10.36 13.15
C SER A 506 -47.80 10.10 11.73
N THR A 507 -46.52 10.40 11.53
CA THR A 507 -45.78 10.25 10.26
C THR A 507 -44.88 9.01 10.23
N GLY A 508 -44.91 8.19 11.29
CA GLY A 508 -44.12 6.98 11.40
C GLY A 508 -44.99 5.73 11.27
N LYS A 509 -44.57 4.78 10.43
CA LYS A 509 -45.13 3.42 10.36
C LYS A 509 -44.06 2.39 10.72
N PRO A 510 -44.42 1.22 11.26
CA PRO A 510 -43.48 0.11 11.38
C PRO A 510 -42.83 -0.17 10.02
N PHE A 511 -41.51 -0.27 10.00
CA PHE A 511 -40.79 -0.73 8.83
C PHE A 511 -40.98 -2.24 8.72
N GLN A 512 -41.67 -2.67 7.66
CA GLN A 512 -41.91 -4.07 7.34
C GLN A 512 -41.33 -4.34 5.96
N TRP A 513 -40.46 -5.35 5.83
CA TRP A 513 -39.86 -5.72 4.55
C TRP A 513 -40.92 -6.06 3.48
N SER A 514 -42.03 -6.68 3.90
CA SER A 514 -43.17 -6.97 3.03
C SER A 514 -43.78 -5.73 2.38
N ASP A 515 -43.69 -4.59 3.06
CA ASP A 515 -44.38 -3.35 2.70
C ASP A 515 -43.53 -2.42 1.82
N LEU A 516 -42.28 -2.81 1.52
CA LEU A 516 -41.41 -2.09 0.61
C LEU A 516 -41.80 -2.34 -0.86
N SER A 517 -41.73 -1.28 -1.68
CA SER A 517 -41.90 -1.39 -3.13
C SER A 517 -40.75 -2.18 -3.76
N GLN A 518 -40.97 -2.81 -4.92
CA GLN A 518 -39.92 -3.57 -5.61
C GLN A 518 -38.65 -2.73 -5.87
N PRO A 519 -38.74 -1.46 -6.35
CA PRO A 519 -37.55 -0.62 -6.52
C PRO A 519 -36.78 -0.36 -5.22
N MET A 520 -37.48 -0.24 -4.07
CA MET A 520 -36.82 -0.05 -2.77
C MET A 520 -36.10 -1.33 -2.32
N LYS A 521 -36.69 -2.50 -2.58
CA LYS A 521 -36.04 -3.79 -2.34
C LYS A 521 -34.80 -3.93 -3.24
N ASP A 522 -34.92 -3.58 -4.52
CA ASP A 522 -33.81 -3.63 -5.47
C ASP A 522 -32.65 -2.71 -5.08
N MET A 523 -32.91 -1.56 -4.47
CA MET A 523 -31.88 -0.68 -3.89
C MET A 523 -31.20 -1.31 -2.68
N LEU A 524 -31.94 -2.00 -1.81
CA LEU A 524 -31.39 -2.68 -0.64
C LEU A 524 -30.66 -3.97 -1.00
N HIS A 525 -30.98 -4.58 -2.14
CA HIS A 525 -30.29 -5.74 -2.69
C HIS A 525 -29.00 -5.38 -3.45
N GLN A 526 -28.40 -4.20 -3.24
CA GLN A 526 -27.11 -3.83 -3.84
C GLN A 526 -26.01 -3.78 -2.78
N ASN A 527 -24.81 -4.23 -3.14
CA ASN A 527 -23.61 -4.08 -2.32
C ASN A 527 -23.03 -2.65 -2.43
N ALA A 528 -21.94 -2.37 -1.70
CA ALA A 528 -21.28 -1.06 -1.70
C ALA A 528 -20.74 -0.62 -3.08
N ALA A 529 -20.57 -1.55 -4.02
CA ALA A 529 -20.19 -1.29 -5.40
C ALA A 529 -21.41 -1.11 -6.35
N GLY A 530 -22.63 -1.14 -5.82
CA GLY A 530 -23.87 -1.02 -6.60
C GLY A 530 -24.28 -2.29 -7.35
N VAL A 531 -23.66 -3.43 -7.05
CA VAL A 531 -23.95 -4.72 -7.71
C VAL A 531 -25.10 -5.43 -6.97
N PRO A 532 -26.15 -5.91 -7.67
CA PRO A 532 -27.22 -6.69 -7.04
C PRO A 532 -26.72 -8.01 -6.44
N ASP A 533 -27.04 -8.27 -5.18
CA ASP A 533 -26.60 -9.45 -4.43
C ASP A 533 -27.73 -10.21 -3.71
N GLY A 534 -28.94 -9.68 -3.65
CA GLY A 534 -30.06 -10.38 -3.00
C GLY A 534 -30.08 -10.31 -1.47
N GLU A 535 -29.17 -9.56 -0.84
CA GLU A 535 -29.00 -9.55 0.64
C GLU A 535 -29.78 -8.46 1.38
N GLY A 536 -30.62 -7.69 0.69
CA GLY A 536 -31.39 -6.57 1.25
C GLY A 536 -32.25 -6.89 2.46
N GLU A 537 -32.85 -8.08 2.55
CA GLU A 537 -33.61 -8.48 3.75
C GLU A 537 -32.67 -8.81 4.92
N ALA A 538 -31.52 -9.44 4.63
CA ALA A 538 -30.51 -9.80 5.62
C ALA A 538 -29.86 -8.55 6.23
N ARG A 539 -29.59 -7.51 5.43
CA ARG A 539 -29.04 -6.21 5.88
C ARG A 539 -29.86 -5.50 6.96
N LEU A 540 -31.14 -5.79 7.04
CA LEU A 540 -32.04 -5.16 8.01
C LEU A 540 -32.05 -5.90 9.36
N ARG A 541 -31.53 -7.13 9.38
CA ARG A 541 -31.26 -7.90 10.59
C ARG A 541 -29.94 -7.35 11.14
N LEU A 542 -29.98 -6.50 12.18
CA LEU A 542 -28.74 -6.07 12.81
C LEU A 542 -28.19 -7.26 13.58
N GLY A 543 -27.12 -7.77 13.02
CA GLY A 543 -26.43 -8.94 13.46
C GLY A 543 -25.82 -9.61 12.25
N CYS A 544 -24.50 -9.56 12.15
CA CYS A 544 -23.71 -10.17 11.08
C CYS A 544 -24.21 -11.58 10.73
N PRO A 545 -24.40 -11.94 9.45
CA PRO A 545 -24.10 -13.31 9.04
C PRO A 545 -22.65 -13.68 9.40
#